data_AF-A0A7J4PIP4-F1
#
_entry.id   AF-A0A7J4PIP4-F1
#
_cell.length_a   1.000
_cell.length_b   1.000
_cell.length_c   1.000
_cell.angle_alpha   90.00
_cell.angle_beta   90.00
_cell.angle_gamma   90.00
#
_symmetry.space_group_name_H-M   'P 1'
#
loop_
_entity.id
_entity.type
_entity.pdbx_description
1 polymer ?
#
loop_
_entity_poly.entity_id
_entity_poly.type
_entity_poly.pdbx_seq_one_letter_code
_entity_poly.pdbx_strand_id
1 'polypeptide(L)' 'MDKCERCGKETDNFVKIKGRKLCTECVVEEQKDMSLDSLGYSACI' A
#
# COMPACT_ATOMS: atom_id res chain seq x y z
N MET A 1 11.64 13.83 9.16
CA MET A 1 10.41 13.11 9.55
C MET A 1 9.22 13.72 8.83
N ASP A 2 8.67 12.96 7.89
CA ASP A 2 7.40 13.29 7.22
C ASP A 2 6.25 12.48 7.86
N LYS A 3 5.02 12.69 7.42
CA LYS A 3 3.86 11.86 7.82
C LYS A 3 3.39 10.97 6.68
N CYS A 4 3.02 9.73 7.02
CA CYS A 4 2.33 8.84 6.10
C CYS A 4 0.95 9.42 5.77
N GLU A 5 0.63 9.55 4.48
CA GLU A 5 -0.66 10.14 4.05
C GLU A 5 -1.87 9.26 4.40
N ARG A 6 -1.68 7.96 4.69
CA ARG A 6 -2.76 7.03 5.05
C ARG A 6 -3.03 6.96 6.55
N CYS A 7 -1.98 6.74 7.35
CA CYS A 7 -2.13 6.51 8.80
C CYS A 7 -1.60 7.66 9.67
N GLY A 8 -1.01 8.70 9.07
CA GLY A 8 -0.48 9.86 9.81
C GLY A 8 0.78 9.60 10.63
N LYS A 9 1.35 8.38 10.56
CA LYS A 9 2.57 7.99 11.29
C LYS A 9 3.77 8.80 10.84
N GLU A 10 4.51 9.36 11.79
CA GLU A 10 5.80 10.00 11.55
C GLU A 10 6.89 8.93 11.47
N THR A 11 7.59 8.91 10.35
CA THR A 11 8.75 8.04 10.12
C THR A 11 9.70 8.76 9.16
N ASP A 12 10.86 8.20 8.88
CA ASP A 12 11.73 8.65 7.78
C ASP A 12 11.70 7.63 6.62
N ASN A 13 11.09 6.46 6.84
CA ASN A 13 10.96 5.40 5.85
C ASN A 13 9.60 5.48 5.14
N PHE A 14 9.59 6.15 3.99
CA PHE A 14 8.42 6.22 3.11
C PHE A 14 8.69 5.59 1.76
N VAL A 15 7.64 5.04 1.17
CA VAL A 15 7.60 4.58 -0.21
C VAL A 15 6.51 5.37 -0.93
N LYS A 16 6.80 5.78 -2.16
CA LYS A 16 5.86 6.51 -2.99
C LYS A 16 5.16 5.52 -3.94
N ILE A 17 3.87 5.28 -3.76
CA ILE A 17 3.06 4.37 -4.58
C ILE A 17 1.88 5.13 -5.13
N LYS A 18 1.63 5.03 -6.45
CA LYS A 18 0.55 5.75 -7.15
C LYS A 18 0.52 7.26 -6.85
N GLY A 19 1.69 7.86 -6.60
CA GLY A 19 1.83 9.28 -6.26
C GLY A 19 1.60 9.64 -4.78
N ARG A 20 1.18 8.69 -3.93
CA ARG A 20 0.99 8.88 -2.49
C ARG A 20 2.25 8.44 -1.71
N LYS A 21 2.61 9.19 -0.67
CA LYS A 21 3.73 8.91 0.24
C LYS A 21 3.22 8.14 1.45
N LEU A 22 3.57 6.85 1.51
CA LEU A 22 3.09 5.94 2.52
C LEU A 22 4.25 5.35 3.33
N CYS A 23 4.00 5.02 4.60
CA CYS A 23 4.95 4.23 5.37
C CYS A 23 4.96 2.78 4.88
N THR A 24 6.04 2.06 5.16
CA THR A 24 6.27 0.68 4.71
C THR A 24 5.12 -0.27 5.07
N GLU A 25 4.51 -0.11 6.24
CA GLU A 25 3.37 -0.93 6.68
C GLU A 25 2.15 -0.72 5.78
N CYS A 26 1.77 0.53 5.53
CA CYS A 26 0.64 0.88 4.66
C CYS A 26 0.85 0.47 3.20
N VAL A 27 2.11 0.45 2.75
CA VAL A 27 2.53 0.00 1.42
C VAL A 27 2.31 -1.50 1.25
N VAL A 28 2.70 -2.30 2.25
CA VAL A 28 2.50 -3.75 2.23
C VAL A 28 1.01 -4.08 2.17
N GLU A 29 0.17 -3.33 2.89
CA GLU A 29 -1.28 -3.51 2.82
C GLU A 29 -1.87 -3.10 1.46
N GLU A 30 -1.47 -1.95 0.88
CA GLU A 30 -1.92 -1.56 -0.47
C GLU A 30 -1.49 -2.57 -1.54
N GLN A 31 -0.27 -3.12 -1.46
CA GLN A 31 0.17 -4.12 -2.42
C GLN A 31 -0.53 -5.48 -2.25
N LYS A 32 -0.89 -5.85 -1.01
CA LYS A 32 -1.74 -7.02 -0.76
C LYS A 32 -3.13 -6.84 -1.36
N ASP A 33 -3.74 -5.67 -1.17
CA ASP A 33 -5.06 -5.35 -1.72
C ASP A 33 -5.05 -5.39 -3.26
N MET A 34 -4.02 -4.81 -3.90
CA MET A 34 -3.80 -4.93 -5.35
C MET A 34 -3.60 -6.37 -5.84
N SER A 35 -2.87 -7.18 -5.07
CA SER A 35 -2.63 -8.58 -5.42
C SER A 35 -3.91 -9.41 -5.27
N LEU A 36 -4.78 -9.04 -4.32
CA LEU A 36 -6.07 -9.66 -4.11
C LEU A 36 -7.07 -9.30 -5.23
N ASP A 37 -7.02 -8.05 -5.69
CA ASP A 37 -7.79 -7.60 -6.86
C ASP A 37 -7.32 -8.27 -8.17
N SER A 38 -6.02 -8.60 -8.28
CA SER A 38 -5.48 -9.42 -9.41
C SER A 38 -5.77 -10.92 -9.29
N LEU A 39 -6.16 -11.43 -8.11
CA LEU A 39 -6.55 -12.83 -7.90
C LEU A 39 -8.08 -13.04 -7.98
N GLY A 40 -8.85 -11.99 -8.25
CA GLY A 40 -10.30 -12.02 -8.42
C GLY A 40 -10.80 -12.59 -9.75
N TYR A 41 -9.93 -13.08 -10.64
CA TYR A 41 -10.33 -13.73 -11.89
C TYR A 41 -9.55 -15.03 -12.12
N SER A 42 -10.01 -16.12 -11.51
CA SER A 42 -10.36 -17.34 -12.25
C SER A 42 -11.07 -18.34 -11.33
N ALA A 43 -12.28 -17.96 -10.89
CA ALA A 43 -13.30 -18.96 -10.57
C ALA A 43 -13.91 -19.47 -11.88
N CYS A 44 -13.13 -20.28 -12.61
CA CYS A 44 -13.45 -21.15 -13.75
C CYS A 44 -12.24 -22.10 -13.77
N ILE A 45 -12.32 -23.37 -13.41
CA ILE A 45 -13.27 -24.45 -13.76
C ILE A 45 -13.31 -25.44 -12.58
#